data_AF-A0A8H6JNA2-F1
#
_entry.id   AF-A0A8H6JNA2-F1
#
_cell.length_a   1.000
_cell.length_b   1.000
_cell.length_c   1.000
_cell.angle_alpha   90.00
_cell.angle_beta   90.00
_cell.angle_gamma   90.00
#
_symmetry.space_group_name_H-M   'P 1'
#
loop_
_entity.id
_entity.type
_entity.pdbx_description
1 polymer ?
#
loop_
_entity_poly.entity_id
_entity_poly.type
_entity_poly.pdbx_seq_one_letter_code
_entity_poly.pdbx_strand_id
1 'polypeptide(L)'
;MLLITFDNQLGTAPPNHKHKPVRVGRVLDISTGTGSWAIDFGDEHPEAEVLGVDFSAIQAESTPPNVKFEIADVEEPYLTPNGYIELTECDFKAKSDDGTLTDNLALVELLRMWAEAAAELGQPFREIELLVDVLREIGFVDVEVRMEKWPSNPWPRDRKLRELGFWNLENFTKGIGGFVMAPLIRTFNWSHEEVIAFADQPPAVVQKKQDFIVIQPRYPAPP
;
A
#
# COMPACT_ATOMS: atom_id res chain seq x y z
N MET A 1 2.34 5.31 -8.51
CA MET A 1 0.98 4.73 -8.65
C MET A 1 -0.04 5.48 -7.82
N LEU A 2 0.20 5.71 -6.51
CA LEU A 2 -0.70 6.46 -5.62
C LEU A 2 -1.14 7.83 -6.15
N LEU A 3 -0.20 8.66 -6.64
CA LEU A 3 -0.53 9.95 -7.26
C LEU A 3 -1.51 9.80 -8.43
N ILE A 4 -1.34 8.78 -9.29
CA ILE A 4 -2.26 8.55 -10.40
C ILE A 4 -3.63 8.13 -9.84
N THR A 5 -3.67 7.25 -8.84
CA THR A 5 -4.91 6.83 -8.16
C THR A 5 -5.71 8.02 -7.65
N PHE A 6 -5.05 8.98 -7.01
CA PHE A 6 -5.66 10.13 -6.35
C PHE A 6 -5.68 11.41 -7.19
N ASP A 7 -5.55 11.31 -8.51
CA ASP A 7 -5.63 12.44 -9.43
C ASP A 7 -4.61 13.56 -9.12
N ASN A 8 -3.35 13.14 -8.91
CA ASN A 8 -2.20 13.95 -8.51
C ASN A 8 -2.37 14.67 -7.16
N GLN A 9 -3.03 14.00 -6.21
CA GLN A 9 -3.05 14.35 -4.79
C GLN A 9 -2.30 13.28 -3.99
N LEU A 10 -1.81 13.64 -2.81
CA LEU A 10 -1.04 12.75 -1.94
C LEU A 10 -1.91 11.73 -1.19
N GLY A 11 -3.21 11.96 -1.13
CA GLY A 11 -4.18 11.10 -0.48
C GLY A 11 -5.60 11.58 -0.74
N THR A 12 -6.55 11.02 -0.01
CA THR A 12 -7.97 11.42 -0.09
C THR A 12 -8.45 12.11 1.18
N ALA A 13 -7.58 12.21 2.20
CA ALA A 13 -7.94 12.90 3.44
C ALA A 13 -8.10 14.41 3.17
N PRO A 14 -8.95 15.13 3.95
CA PRO A 14 -9.22 16.55 3.71
C PRO A 14 -8.00 17.48 3.55
N PRO A 15 -6.85 17.26 4.23
CA PRO A 15 -5.65 18.05 3.97
C PRO A 15 -5.16 17.97 2.51
N ASN A 16 -5.29 16.81 1.86
CA ASN A 16 -4.84 16.57 0.49
C ASN A 16 -5.73 17.24 -0.59
N HIS A 17 -6.91 17.76 -0.21
CA HIS A 17 -7.87 18.33 -1.15
C HIS A 17 -7.47 19.73 -1.63
N LYS A 18 -6.87 19.83 -2.82
CA LYS A 18 -6.35 21.09 -3.40
C LYS A 18 -7.36 22.25 -3.47
N HIS A 19 -8.65 21.96 -3.61
CA HIS A 19 -9.70 22.99 -3.74
C HIS A 19 -10.32 23.44 -2.42
N LYS A 20 -10.15 22.67 -1.34
CA LYS A 20 -10.64 22.98 0.02
C LYS A 20 -9.74 22.33 1.08
N PRO A 21 -8.44 22.68 1.13
CA PRO A 21 -7.52 22.01 2.04
C PRO A 21 -7.85 22.40 3.48
N VAL A 22 -7.85 21.40 4.36
CA VAL A 22 -7.94 21.60 5.81
C VAL A 22 -6.53 21.72 6.36
N ARG A 23 -6.27 22.76 7.16
CA ARG A 23 -4.97 22.89 7.85
C ARG A 23 -4.78 21.72 8.80
N VAL A 24 -3.60 21.12 8.75
CA VAL A 24 -3.19 20.06 9.66
C VAL A 24 -1.99 20.53 10.47
N GLY A 25 -1.97 20.21 11.77
CA GLY A 25 -0.90 20.63 12.67
C GLY A 25 0.24 19.61 12.74
N ARG A 26 -0.10 18.33 12.92
CA ARG A 26 0.87 17.24 13.03
C ARG A 26 0.41 16.07 12.17
N VAL A 27 1.36 15.46 11.46
CA VAL A 27 1.14 14.32 10.57
C VAL A 27 2.18 13.25 10.88
N LEU A 28 1.72 12.01 10.95
CA LEU A 28 2.57 10.83 11.05
C LEU A 28 2.41 10.01 9.78
N ASP A 29 3.52 9.72 9.12
CA ASP A 29 3.62 8.81 7.98
C ASP A 29 4.25 7.49 8.46
N ILE A 30 3.43 6.45 8.57
CA ILE A 30 3.85 5.13 9.07
C ILE A 30 4.32 4.28 7.90
N SER A 31 5.43 3.56 8.10
CA SER A 31 6.07 2.79 7.02
C SER A 31 6.47 3.71 5.86
N THR A 32 7.07 4.85 6.21
CA THR A 32 7.41 5.93 5.28
C THR A 32 8.42 5.48 4.20
N GLY A 33 9.12 4.36 4.41
CA GLY A 33 10.12 3.84 3.50
C GLY A 33 11.23 4.85 3.27
N THR A 34 11.42 5.26 2.02
CA THR A 34 12.41 6.29 1.64
C THR A 34 12.03 7.71 2.07
N GLY A 35 10.82 7.92 2.59
CA GLY A 35 10.35 9.23 3.04
C GLY A 35 9.70 10.10 1.97
N SER A 36 9.48 9.57 0.76
CA SER A 36 9.04 10.37 -0.38
C SER A 36 7.67 11.01 -0.17
N TRP A 37 6.71 10.28 0.43
CA TRP A 37 5.40 10.84 0.73
C TRP A 37 5.48 11.95 1.79
N ALA A 38 6.21 11.71 2.89
CA ALA A 38 6.40 12.69 3.94
C ALA A 38 7.08 13.99 3.45
N ILE A 39 8.05 13.87 2.54
CA ILE A 39 8.72 15.02 1.91
C ILE A 39 7.75 15.82 1.05
N ASP A 40 7.05 15.15 0.12
CA ASP A 40 6.09 15.82 -0.76
C ASP A 40 4.96 16.49 0.07
N PHE A 41 4.50 15.82 1.13
CA PHE A 41 3.49 16.37 2.04
C PHE A 41 4.02 17.57 2.81
N GLY A 42 5.25 17.51 3.32
CA GLY A 42 5.90 18.63 4.02
C GLY A 42 6.06 19.87 3.15
N ASP A 43 6.36 19.68 1.85
CA ASP A 43 6.43 20.75 0.86
C ASP A 43 5.04 21.34 0.54
N GLU A 44 3.99 20.51 0.40
CA GLU A 44 2.61 20.99 0.19
C GLU A 44 2.01 21.66 1.43
N HIS A 45 2.47 21.30 2.64
CA HIS A 45 1.96 21.74 3.94
C HIS A 45 3.08 22.27 4.87
N PRO A 46 3.69 23.43 4.57
CA PRO A 46 4.78 23.99 5.39
C PRO A 46 4.33 24.39 6.80
N GLU A 47 3.03 24.47 7.07
CA GLU A 47 2.47 24.70 8.40
C GLU A 47 2.44 23.46 9.30
N ALA A 48 2.55 22.27 8.73
CA ALA A 48 2.43 20.99 9.43
C ALA A 48 3.79 20.50 9.91
N GLU A 49 3.85 19.91 11.10
CA GLU A 49 4.97 19.06 11.52
C GLU A 49 4.74 17.63 11.03
N VAL A 50 5.64 17.12 10.18
CA VAL A 50 5.54 15.79 9.59
C VAL A 50 6.62 14.90 10.20
N LEU A 51 6.21 13.77 10.76
CA LEU A 51 7.10 12.71 11.24
C LEU A 51 6.89 11.48 10.36
N GLY A 52 7.93 11.00 9.70
CA GLY A 52 7.93 9.70 9.04
C GLY A 52 8.61 8.65 9.91
N VAL A 53 8.01 7.48 10.07
CA VAL A 53 8.58 6.36 10.83
C VAL A 53 8.72 5.12 9.96
N ASP A 54 9.86 4.44 10.10
CA ASP A 54 10.12 3.14 9.48
C ASP A 54 11.09 2.33 10.34
N PHE A 55 11.09 1.01 10.21
CA PHE A 55 12.09 0.17 10.86
C PHE A 55 13.47 0.32 10.21
N SER A 56 13.50 0.72 8.93
CA SER A 56 14.70 0.84 8.12
C SER A 56 15.20 2.29 8.07
N ALA A 57 16.49 2.52 8.27
CA ALA A 57 17.11 3.84 8.18
C ALA A 57 17.52 4.18 6.72
N ILE A 58 16.56 4.33 5.82
CA ILE A 58 16.79 4.51 4.37
C ILE A 58 16.30 5.85 3.82
N GLN A 59 15.95 6.79 4.70
CA GLN A 59 15.34 8.06 4.32
C GLN A 59 16.36 9.05 3.75
N ALA A 60 15.87 9.99 2.93
CA ALA A 60 16.72 11.02 2.33
C ALA A 60 17.28 11.99 3.38
N GLU A 61 18.53 12.43 3.18
CA GLU A 61 19.20 13.41 4.07
C GLU A 61 18.67 14.84 3.89
N SER A 62 18.21 15.17 2.67
CA SER A 62 17.68 16.49 2.36
C SER A 62 16.16 16.48 2.44
N THR A 63 15.62 17.13 3.47
CA THR A 63 14.17 17.22 3.71
C THR A 63 13.72 18.67 3.89
N PRO A 64 12.42 18.95 3.73
CA PRO A 64 11.83 20.20 4.20
C PRO A 64 12.07 20.37 5.72
N PRO A 65 12.19 21.62 6.22
CA PRO A 65 12.53 21.88 7.62
C PRO A 65 11.47 21.40 8.62
N ASN A 66 10.27 21.13 8.14
CA ASN A 66 9.14 20.62 8.91
C ASN A 66 8.95 19.10 8.83
N VAL A 67 9.87 18.38 8.16
CA VAL A 67 9.85 16.92 8.03
C VAL A 67 10.99 16.30 8.83
N LYS A 68 10.66 15.33 9.67
CA LYS A 68 11.61 14.53 10.46
C LYS A 68 11.38 13.05 10.21
N PHE A 69 12.45 12.27 10.41
CA PHE A 69 12.39 10.82 10.32
C PHE A 69 12.91 10.18 11.59
N GLU A 70 12.23 9.11 12.03
CA GLU A 70 12.63 8.32 13.19
C GLU A 70 12.60 6.83 12.83
N ILE A 71 13.58 6.10 13.36
CA ILE A 71 13.55 4.64 13.32
C ILE A 71 12.66 4.20 14.48
N ALA A 72 11.47 3.70 14.18
CA ALA A 72 10.51 3.34 15.21
C ALA A 72 9.63 2.16 14.79
N ASP A 73 9.05 1.50 15.79
CA ASP A 73 8.11 0.41 15.58
C ASP A 73 6.68 0.97 15.50
N VAL A 74 5.91 0.48 14.52
CA VAL A 74 4.50 0.86 14.34
C VAL A 74 3.63 0.51 15.55
N GLU A 75 4.06 -0.44 16.39
CA GLU A 75 3.34 -0.85 17.60
C GLU A 75 3.37 0.22 18.72
N GLU A 76 4.15 1.30 18.58
CA GLU A 76 4.17 2.39 19.54
C GLU A 76 2.91 3.28 19.48
N PRO A 77 2.48 3.90 20.61
CA PRO A 77 1.28 4.72 20.64
C PRO A 77 1.51 6.12 20.05
N TYR A 78 1.00 6.35 18.83
CA TYR A 78 1.20 7.61 18.13
C TYR A 78 0.01 8.58 18.09
N LEU A 79 -1.22 8.07 18.19
CA LEU A 79 -2.41 8.88 17.93
C LEU A 79 -2.82 9.73 19.13
N THR A 80 -3.10 11.01 18.88
CA THR A 80 -3.77 11.86 19.85
C THR A 80 -5.28 11.78 19.70
N PRO A 81 -6.05 12.03 20.79
CA PRO A 81 -7.49 12.23 20.71
C PRO A 81 -7.94 13.13 19.54
N ASN A 82 -9.04 12.76 18.88
CA ASN A 82 -9.55 13.42 17.66
C ASN A 82 -8.65 13.35 16.42
N GLY A 83 -7.60 12.51 16.44
CA GLY A 83 -6.79 12.23 15.26
C GLY A 83 -7.58 11.47 14.19
N TYR A 84 -7.18 11.66 12.93
CA TYR A 84 -7.63 10.86 11.81
C TYR A 84 -6.51 9.91 11.39
N ILE A 85 -6.88 8.79 10.81
CA ILE A 85 -5.95 7.91 10.08
C ILE A 85 -6.39 7.90 8.62
N GLU A 86 -5.45 7.77 7.70
CA GLU A 86 -5.73 7.32 6.34
C GLU A 86 -4.94 6.03 6.11
N LEU A 87 -5.62 4.88 6.12
CA LEU A 87 -5.00 3.59 5.82
C LEU A 87 -5.10 3.33 4.33
N THR A 88 -3.96 3.06 3.70
CA THR A 88 -3.85 2.86 2.26
C THR A 88 -3.26 1.49 1.99
N GLU A 89 -4.09 0.54 1.55
CA GLU A 89 -3.70 -0.87 1.47
C GLU A 89 -4.09 -1.49 0.12
N CYS A 90 -3.30 -2.47 -0.34
CA CYS A 90 -3.54 -3.21 -1.57
C CYS A 90 -3.93 -4.65 -1.25
N ASP A 91 -5.06 -5.13 -1.80
CA ASP A 91 -5.47 -6.52 -1.67
C ASP A 91 -4.46 -7.43 -2.37
N PHE A 92 -4.01 -8.44 -1.62
CA PHE A 92 -3.15 -9.51 -2.12
C PHE A 92 -3.88 -10.39 -3.15
N LYS A 93 -5.20 -10.58 -2.98
CA LYS A 93 -6.00 -11.45 -3.83
C LYS A 93 -6.14 -10.85 -5.23
N ALA A 94 -5.86 -11.68 -6.22
CA ALA A 94 -6.13 -11.36 -7.61
C ALA A 94 -7.62 -11.53 -7.94
N LYS A 95 -8.21 -10.53 -8.60
CA LYS A 95 -9.59 -10.58 -9.12
C LYS A 95 -9.56 -10.37 -10.64
N SER A 96 -10.53 -10.92 -11.38
CA SER A 96 -10.67 -10.69 -12.83
C SER A 96 -12.09 -10.26 -13.16
N ASP A 97 -12.22 -9.36 -14.14
CA ASP A 97 -13.53 -8.87 -14.59
C ASP A 97 -14.13 -9.70 -15.73
N ASP A 98 -13.33 -10.54 -16.41
CA ASP A 98 -13.72 -11.31 -17.59
C ASP A 98 -13.53 -12.83 -17.43
N GLY A 99 -13.15 -13.28 -16.23
CA GLY A 99 -12.93 -14.70 -15.93
C GLY A 99 -11.62 -15.26 -16.50
N THR A 100 -10.72 -14.42 -17.01
CA THR A 100 -9.42 -14.87 -17.53
C THR A 100 -8.43 -15.30 -16.45
N LEU A 101 -8.72 -15.03 -15.18
CA LEU A 101 -7.91 -15.51 -14.05
C LEU A 101 -8.32 -16.95 -13.71
N THR A 102 -7.56 -17.92 -14.20
CA THR A 102 -7.76 -19.35 -13.95
C THR A 102 -6.64 -19.94 -13.10
N ASP A 103 -6.92 -21.03 -12.37
CA ASP A 103 -5.98 -21.67 -11.45
C ASP A 103 -4.67 -22.15 -12.10
N ASN A 104 -4.67 -22.40 -13.41
CA ASN A 104 -3.51 -22.91 -14.15
C ASN A 104 -2.49 -21.82 -14.52
N LEU A 105 -2.73 -20.56 -14.15
CA LEU A 105 -1.81 -19.47 -14.46
C LEU A 105 -0.66 -19.45 -13.45
N ALA A 106 0.56 -19.28 -13.96
CA ALA A 106 1.76 -19.12 -13.12
C ALA A 106 1.61 -18.03 -12.06
N LEU A 107 0.88 -16.95 -12.38
CA LEU A 107 0.55 -15.90 -11.42
C LEU A 107 -0.30 -16.39 -10.23
N VAL A 108 -1.30 -17.24 -10.50
CA VAL A 108 -2.17 -17.79 -9.44
C VAL A 108 -1.37 -18.75 -8.58
N GLU A 109 -0.54 -19.59 -9.20
CA GLU A 109 0.38 -20.47 -8.49
C GLU A 109 1.36 -19.69 -7.61
N LEU A 110 1.98 -18.64 -8.14
CA LEU A 110 2.88 -17.76 -7.40
C LEU A 110 2.21 -17.13 -6.17
N LEU A 111 1.02 -16.55 -6.34
CA LEU A 111 0.29 -15.91 -5.24
C LEU A 111 -0.11 -16.95 -4.17
N ARG A 112 -0.50 -18.16 -4.60
CA ARG A 112 -0.80 -19.26 -3.68
C ARG A 112 0.45 -19.65 -2.89
N MET A 113 1.57 -19.90 -3.56
CA MET A 113 2.83 -20.28 -2.90
C MET A 113 3.33 -19.20 -1.95
N TRP A 114 3.24 -17.93 -2.35
CA TRP A 114 3.62 -16.81 -1.49
C TRP A 114 2.71 -16.73 -0.26
N ALA A 115 1.39 -16.90 -0.40
CA ALA A 115 0.48 -16.94 0.74
C ALA A 115 0.75 -18.12 1.69
N GLU A 116 1.04 -19.31 1.15
CA GLU A 116 1.40 -20.50 1.93
C GLU A 116 2.69 -20.28 2.71
N ALA A 117 3.75 -19.77 2.06
CA ALA A 117 5.01 -19.45 2.74
C ALA A 117 4.85 -18.37 3.80
N ALA A 118 4.07 -17.32 3.51
CA ALA A 118 3.80 -16.26 4.48
C ALA A 118 3.08 -16.80 5.72
N ALA A 119 2.10 -17.71 5.55
CA ALA A 119 1.42 -18.36 6.66
C ALA A 119 2.36 -19.26 7.49
N GLU A 120 3.22 -20.05 6.84
CA GLU A 120 4.20 -20.91 7.52
C GLU A 120 5.24 -20.10 8.30
N LEU A 121 5.64 -18.94 7.78
CA LEU A 121 6.54 -18.00 8.45
C LEU A 121 5.87 -17.16 9.55
N GLY A 122 4.58 -17.40 9.84
CA GLY A 122 3.85 -16.72 10.91
C GLY A 122 3.34 -15.31 10.53
N GLN A 123 3.36 -14.95 9.25
CA GLN A 123 2.93 -13.65 8.73
C GLN A 123 1.85 -13.80 7.63
N PRO A 124 0.69 -14.43 7.90
CA PRO A 124 -0.32 -14.68 6.89
C PRO A 124 -0.94 -13.39 6.36
N PHE A 125 -1.16 -13.31 5.04
CA PHE A 125 -1.98 -12.25 4.45
C PHE A 125 -3.41 -12.30 5.02
N ARG A 126 -3.93 -11.13 5.39
CA ARG A 126 -5.29 -10.96 5.91
C ARG A 126 -6.18 -10.27 4.89
N GLU A 127 -7.48 -10.47 5.04
CA GLU A 127 -8.46 -9.80 4.21
C GLU A 127 -8.55 -8.33 4.62
N ILE A 128 -8.48 -7.47 3.61
CA ILE A 128 -8.41 -6.02 3.80
C ILE A 128 -9.72 -5.47 4.37
N GLU A 129 -10.83 -6.11 4.07
CA GLU A 129 -12.16 -5.75 4.59
C GLU A 129 -12.24 -5.92 6.11
N LEU A 130 -11.45 -6.81 6.71
CA LEU A 130 -11.41 -7.00 8.17
C LEU A 130 -10.86 -5.77 8.90
N LEU A 131 -10.05 -4.93 8.24
CA LEU A 131 -9.51 -3.71 8.84
C LEU A 131 -10.64 -2.75 9.27
N VAL A 132 -11.73 -2.71 8.51
CA VAL A 132 -12.89 -1.86 8.82
C VAL A 132 -13.55 -2.30 10.13
N ASP A 133 -13.71 -3.61 10.32
CA ASP A 133 -14.31 -4.17 11.52
C ASP A 133 -13.39 -4.00 12.72
N VAL A 134 -12.08 -4.22 12.54
CA VAL A 134 -11.06 -3.99 13.58
C VAL A 134 -11.06 -2.54 14.04
N LEU A 135 -11.08 -1.57 13.12
CA LEU A 135 -11.13 -0.15 13.46
C LEU A 135 -12.38 0.21 14.27
N ARG A 136 -13.54 -0.32 13.87
CA ARG A 136 -14.79 -0.13 14.61
C ARG A 136 -14.75 -0.75 16.01
N GLU A 137 -14.19 -1.94 16.14
CA GLU A 137 -14.03 -2.63 17.43
C GLU A 137 -13.12 -1.85 18.40
N ILE A 138 -12.04 -1.24 17.88
CA ILE A 138 -11.13 -0.38 18.65
C ILE A 138 -11.81 0.94 19.08
N GLY A 139 -12.95 1.29 18.48
CA GLY A 139 -13.75 2.46 18.82
C GLY A 139 -13.54 3.66 17.91
N PHE A 140 -12.92 3.48 16.74
CA PHE A 140 -12.92 4.52 15.73
C PHE A 140 -14.34 4.77 15.19
N VAL A 141 -14.62 6.03 14.90
CA VAL A 141 -15.87 6.50 14.32
C VAL A 141 -15.64 7.07 12.93
N ASP A 142 -16.73 7.39 12.22
CA ASP A 142 -16.67 8.03 10.89
C ASP A 142 -15.87 7.22 9.85
N VAL A 143 -15.90 5.87 9.95
CA VAL A 143 -15.10 4.97 9.10
C VAL A 143 -15.61 4.98 7.66
N GLU A 144 -14.96 5.75 6.80
CA GLU A 144 -15.19 5.77 5.36
C GLU A 144 -14.26 4.77 4.65
N VAL A 145 -14.79 4.07 3.64
CA VAL A 145 -14.07 3.07 2.85
C VAL A 145 -14.20 3.42 1.38
N ARG A 146 -13.06 3.58 0.70
CA ARG A 146 -12.99 3.80 -0.74
C ARG A 146 -12.23 2.66 -1.39
N MET A 147 -12.87 1.97 -2.33
CA MET A 147 -12.22 0.94 -3.15
C MET A 147 -11.85 1.51 -4.51
N GLU A 148 -10.58 1.42 -4.85
CA GLU A 148 -10.03 1.76 -6.15
C GLU A 148 -9.63 0.51 -6.90
N LYS A 149 -9.80 0.56 -8.22
CA LYS A 149 -9.43 -0.54 -9.10
C LYS A 149 -8.03 -0.32 -9.63
N TRP A 150 -7.12 -1.25 -9.36
CA TRP A 150 -5.77 -1.28 -9.94
C TRP A 150 -5.66 -2.37 -11.00
N PRO A 151 -5.70 -2.03 -12.29
CA PRO A 151 -5.46 -2.98 -13.37
C PRO A 151 -4.05 -3.57 -13.26
N SER A 152 -3.88 -4.84 -13.59
CA SER A 152 -2.56 -5.48 -13.58
C SER A 152 -1.71 -5.18 -14.82
N ASN A 153 -2.32 -4.69 -15.90
CA ASN A 153 -1.66 -4.34 -17.15
C ASN A 153 -2.47 -3.28 -17.93
N PRO A 154 -1.96 -2.71 -19.05
CA PRO A 154 -2.59 -1.60 -19.79
C PRO A 154 -3.85 -1.96 -20.62
N TRP A 155 -4.57 -3.04 -20.28
CA TRP A 155 -5.78 -3.46 -20.98
C TRP A 155 -6.94 -2.44 -20.98
N PRO A 156 -7.16 -1.59 -19.95
CA PRO A 156 -8.31 -0.69 -19.94
C PRO A 156 -8.25 0.35 -21.07
N ARG A 157 -9.42 0.71 -21.60
CA ARG A 157 -9.54 1.82 -22.56
C ARG A 157 -9.44 3.20 -21.91
N ASP A 158 -9.90 3.31 -20.66
CA ASP A 158 -9.80 4.55 -19.90
C ASP A 158 -8.33 4.95 -19.72
N ARG A 159 -8.03 6.24 -19.94
CA ARG A 159 -6.66 6.75 -19.96
C ARG A 159 -5.96 6.56 -18.61
N LYS A 160 -6.65 6.90 -17.50
CA LYS A 160 -6.11 6.83 -16.14
C LYS A 160 -5.86 5.37 -15.75
N LEU A 161 -6.84 4.50 -15.97
CA LEU A 161 -6.72 3.07 -15.67
C LEU A 161 -5.64 2.38 -16.52
N ARG A 162 -5.50 2.76 -17.79
CA ARG A 162 -4.45 2.23 -18.66
C ARG A 162 -3.05 2.58 -18.16
N GLU A 163 -2.88 3.83 -17.71
CA GLU A 163 -1.61 4.29 -17.14
C GLU A 163 -1.29 3.60 -15.80
N LEU A 164 -2.30 3.48 -14.92
CA LEU A 164 -2.17 2.67 -13.70
C LEU A 164 -1.75 1.24 -14.00
N GLY A 165 -2.39 0.61 -14.98
CA GLY A 165 -2.08 -0.75 -15.41
C GLY A 165 -0.67 -0.91 -15.95
N PHE A 166 -0.16 0.08 -16.69
CA PHE A 166 1.23 0.09 -17.14
C PHE A 166 2.21 0.11 -15.96
N TRP A 167 2.03 1.03 -15.02
CA TRP A 167 2.93 1.13 -13.87
C TRP A 167 2.81 -0.06 -12.92
N ASN A 168 1.61 -0.63 -12.76
CA ASN A 168 1.43 -1.83 -11.94
C ASN A 168 2.16 -3.03 -12.56
N LEU A 169 2.08 -3.19 -13.89
CA LEU A 169 2.82 -4.23 -14.60
C LEU A 169 4.33 -4.07 -14.42
N GLU A 170 4.86 -2.86 -14.61
CA GLU A 170 6.29 -2.56 -14.43
C GLU A 170 6.78 -2.82 -13.02
N ASN A 171 6.00 -2.44 -12.01
CA ASN A 171 6.32 -2.69 -10.60
C ASN A 171 6.30 -4.18 -10.28
N PHE A 172 5.31 -4.90 -10.79
CA PHE A 172 5.20 -6.33 -10.54
C PHE A 172 6.35 -7.09 -11.20
N THR A 173 6.60 -6.88 -12.50
CA THR A 173 7.64 -7.62 -13.24
C THR A 173 9.05 -7.38 -12.69
N LYS A 174 9.34 -6.15 -12.23
CA LYS A 174 10.66 -5.82 -11.67
C LYS A 174 10.78 -6.13 -10.18
N GLY A 175 9.67 -6.10 -9.44
CA GLY A 175 9.67 -6.18 -7.98
C GLY A 175 9.39 -7.57 -7.42
N ILE A 176 8.65 -8.42 -8.15
CA ILE A 176 8.11 -9.66 -7.59
C ILE A 176 9.19 -10.61 -7.05
N GLY A 177 10.33 -10.71 -7.73
CA GLY A 177 11.46 -11.53 -7.27
C GLY A 177 11.94 -11.13 -5.88
N GLY A 178 11.96 -9.84 -5.56
CA GLY A 178 12.35 -9.36 -4.22
C GLY A 178 11.37 -9.77 -3.14
N PHE A 179 10.06 -9.77 -3.43
CA PHE A 179 9.03 -10.15 -2.47
C PHE A 179 9.02 -11.65 -2.17
N VAL A 180 9.26 -12.50 -3.17
CA VAL A 180 9.12 -13.95 -3.02
C VAL A 180 10.42 -14.69 -2.77
N MET A 181 11.58 -14.02 -2.89
CA MET A 181 12.91 -14.61 -2.63
C MET A 181 13.00 -15.31 -1.28
N ALA A 182 12.85 -14.56 -0.19
CA ALA A 182 12.99 -15.11 1.15
C ALA A 182 11.89 -16.14 1.50
N PRO A 183 10.59 -15.88 1.23
CA PRO A 183 9.55 -16.87 1.49
C PRO A 183 9.76 -18.19 0.78
N LEU A 184 10.05 -18.18 -0.53
CA LEU A 184 10.12 -19.41 -1.31
C LEU A 184 11.36 -20.25 -0.97
N ILE A 185 12.52 -19.61 -0.73
CA ILE A 185 13.74 -20.32 -0.31
C ILE A 185 13.53 -20.95 1.07
N ARG A 186 12.98 -20.20 2.03
CA ARG A 186 12.87 -20.65 3.43
C ARG A 186 11.81 -21.72 3.64
N THR A 187 10.74 -21.71 2.86
CA THR A 187 9.62 -22.64 3.02
C THR A 187 9.66 -23.80 2.03
N PHE A 188 9.97 -23.55 0.75
CA PHE A 188 9.91 -24.59 -0.29
C PHE A 188 11.28 -25.16 -0.67
N ASN A 189 12.36 -24.75 0.01
CA ASN A 189 13.74 -25.13 -0.31
C ASN A 189 14.16 -24.84 -1.75
N TRP A 190 13.56 -23.83 -2.37
CA TRP A 190 13.99 -23.38 -3.70
C TRP A 190 15.40 -22.81 -3.63
N SER A 191 16.15 -23.00 -4.70
CA SER A 191 17.39 -22.28 -4.98
C SER A 191 17.08 -20.82 -5.36
N HIS A 192 18.10 -19.96 -5.31
CA HIS A 192 17.98 -18.58 -5.77
C HIS A 192 17.62 -18.55 -7.27
N GLU A 193 18.23 -19.45 -8.05
CA GLU A 193 18.03 -19.58 -9.48
C GLU A 193 16.60 -19.99 -9.83
N GLU A 194 15.99 -20.91 -9.07
CA GLU A 194 14.59 -21.29 -9.26
C GLU A 194 13.63 -20.13 -9.00
N VAL A 195 13.88 -19.33 -7.95
CA VAL A 195 13.04 -18.15 -7.67
C VAL A 195 13.16 -17.11 -8.78
N ILE A 196 14.38 -16.81 -9.25
CA ILE A 196 14.60 -15.87 -10.34
C ILE A 196 13.90 -16.35 -11.61
N ALA A 197 14.11 -17.62 -11.99
CA ALA A 197 13.50 -18.19 -13.18
C ALA A 197 11.96 -18.17 -13.13
N PHE A 198 11.37 -18.31 -11.93
CA PHE A 198 9.93 -18.22 -11.74
C PHE A 198 9.43 -16.76 -11.78
N ALA A 199 10.15 -15.83 -11.16
CA ALA A 199 9.82 -14.40 -11.16
C ALA A 199 9.95 -13.74 -12.54
N ASP A 200 10.90 -14.19 -13.36
CA ASP A 200 11.14 -13.69 -14.72
C ASP A 200 10.15 -14.25 -15.75
N GLN A 201 9.21 -15.12 -15.34
CA GLN A 201 8.18 -15.61 -16.25
C GLN A 201 7.33 -14.44 -16.76
N PRO A 202 6.99 -14.43 -18.06
CA PRO A 202 6.18 -13.37 -18.62
C PRO A 202 4.83 -13.31 -17.88
N PRO A 203 4.40 -12.12 -17.43
CA PRO A 203 3.16 -11.98 -16.69
C PRO A 203 1.99 -12.41 -17.58
N ALA A 204 1.06 -13.18 -17.02
CA ALA A 204 -0.13 -13.58 -17.73
C ALA A 204 -0.93 -12.34 -18.19
N VAL A 205 -1.30 -12.30 -19.47
CA VAL A 205 -2.16 -11.24 -20.02
C VAL A 205 -3.60 -11.52 -19.61
N VAL A 206 -3.96 -11.03 -18.43
CA VAL A 206 -5.27 -11.22 -17.79
C VAL A 206 -5.90 -9.85 -17.57
N GLN A 207 -7.21 -9.71 -17.75
CA GLN A 207 -7.94 -8.53 -17.27
C GLN A 207 -8.14 -8.66 -15.75
N LYS A 208 -7.01 -8.62 -15.03
CA LYS A 208 -6.95 -8.70 -13.58
C LYS A 208 -6.98 -7.29 -12.98
N LYS A 209 -7.54 -7.22 -11.78
CA LYS A 209 -7.46 -6.08 -10.87
C LYS A 209 -7.04 -6.51 -9.47
N GLN A 210 -6.51 -5.56 -8.72
CA GLN A 210 -6.45 -5.56 -7.26
C GLN A 210 -7.40 -4.50 -6.75
N ASP A 211 -8.01 -4.77 -5.61
CA ASP A 211 -8.76 -3.76 -4.88
C ASP A 211 -7.78 -3.03 -3.98
N PHE A 212 -7.78 -1.71 -4.08
CA PHE A 212 -6.97 -0.83 -3.28
C PHE A 212 -7.92 -0.07 -2.36
N ILE A 213 -7.72 -0.16 -1.04
CA ILE A 213 -8.61 0.46 -0.07
C ILE A 213 -7.98 1.75 0.45
N VAL A 214 -8.83 2.74 0.68
CA VAL A 214 -8.53 3.84 1.59
C VAL A 214 -9.56 3.83 2.72
N ILE A 215 -9.08 3.79 3.96
CA ILE A 215 -9.94 3.84 5.16
C ILE A 215 -9.62 5.09 5.97
N GLN A 216 -10.64 5.89 6.29
CA GLN A 216 -10.47 7.17 7.00
C GLN A 216 -11.25 7.23 8.31
N PRO A 217 -10.76 6.58 9.39
CA PRO A 217 -11.42 6.64 10.67
C PRO A 217 -10.99 7.87 11.49
N ARG A 218 -11.85 8.32 12.40
CA ARG A 218 -11.54 9.33 13.43
C ARG A 218 -11.51 8.70 14.81
N TYR A 219 -10.44 8.93 15.57
CA TYR A 219 -10.35 8.49 16.96
C TYR A 219 -11.19 9.44 17.85
N PRO A 220 -12.10 8.93 18.70
CA PRO A 220 -12.99 9.79 19.46
C PRO A 220 -12.23 10.67 20.48
N ALA A 221 -12.83 11.80 20.85
CA ALA A 221 -12.39 12.56 22.01
C ALA A 221 -12.61 11.72 23.28
N PRO A 222 -11.71 11.78 24.28
CA PRO A 222 -12.04 11.25 25.60
C PRO A 222 -13.31 11.94 26.13
N PRO A 223 -14.13 11.21 26.92
CA PRO A 223 -15.39 11.71 27.45
C PRO A 223 -15.22 12.90 28.41
#